data_AF-A0A8C5QHB7-F1
#
_entry.id   AF-A0A8C5QHB7-F1
#
_cell.length_a   1.000
_cell.length_b   1.000
_cell.length_c   1.000
_cell.angle_alpha   90.00
_cell.angle_beta   90.00
_cell.angle_gamma   90.00
#
_symmetry.space_group_name_H-M   'P 1'
#
loop_
_entity.id
_entity.type
_entity.pdbx_description
1 polymer ?
#
loop_
_entity_poly.entity_id
_entity_poly.type
_entity_poly.pdbx_seq_one_letter_code
_entity_poly.pdbx_strand_id
1 'polypeptide(L)'
;MYLTQHRPSGSGDPRVPSCSCSGCHLLKAVRSSRSVMFYCILELHTLWQNEERAATTSGKIYDIWHRRHDYWLLAGIVTHGYARWQDIQNDSRYLILNEPFKSEIHKGNYLEMKNKFLARRFKLLEQALVIEEQLRRAAYLNMTQDPSHPAMALNARLAEVECLAESHQHLSKESLAGNKPANAVLHKVLNQLEELLSDMKADVTRLPSMLSRIPPVAARLQMSERSILSRLTNRGGDSAVQVCYFRR
;
A
#
# COMPACT_ATOMS: atom_id res chain seq x y z
N MET A 1 11.75 -62.77 -38.87
CA MET A 1 13.05 -63.46 -38.68
C MET A 1 13.96 -62.53 -37.87
N TYR A 2 14.33 -62.98 -36.66
CA TYR A 2 15.35 -62.50 -35.70
C TYR A 2 15.20 -61.06 -35.13
N LEU A 3 14.93 -60.83 -33.82
CA LEU A 3 15.76 -60.99 -32.59
C LEU A 3 17.04 -60.09 -32.65
N THR A 4 17.46 -59.25 -31.70
CA THR A 4 17.25 -59.17 -30.24
C THR A 4 17.71 -57.79 -29.71
N GLN A 5 17.30 -57.48 -28.47
CA GLN A 5 17.69 -56.35 -27.61
C GLN A 5 19.19 -56.24 -27.31
N HIS A 6 19.67 -55.02 -27.08
CA HIS A 6 20.72 -54.72 -26.11
C HIS A 6 20.50 -53.33 -25.47
N ARG A 7 20.36 -53.30 -24.14
CA ARG A 7 20.56 -52.12 -23.30
C ARG A 7 22.07 -51.93 -23.09
N PRO A 8 22.51 -50.68 -22.86
CA PRO A 8 23.35 -50.46 -21.69
C PRO A 8 22.90 -49.26 -20.84
N SER A 9 23.04 -49.45 -19.54
CA SER A 9 23.02 -48.47 -18.46
C SER A 9 24.36 -47.73 -18.36
N GLY A 10 24.35 -46.44 -18.01
CA GLY A 10 25.54 -45.73 -17.53
C GLY A 10 25.60 -44.23 -17.83
N SER A 11 25.24 -43.43 -16.82
CA SER A 11 25.88 -42.18 -16.38
C SER A 11 26.67 -41.30 -17.37
N GLY A 12 26.28 -40.01 -17.49
CA GLY A 12 27.16 -38.93 -17.96
C GLY A 12 26.44 -37.71 -18.54
N ASP A 13 26.14 -36.73 -17.68
CA ASP A 13 26.04 -35.25 -17.82
C ASP A 13 25.74 -34.60 -19.21
N PRO A 14 24.91 -33.53 -19.28
CA PRO A 14 25.51 -32.21 -19.08
C PRO A 14 24.58 -31.16 -18.42
N ARG A 15 25.12 -30.46 -17.43
CA ARG A 15 24.91 -29.01 -17.18
C ARG A 15 23.46 -28.52 -17.17
N VAL A 16 22.87 -28.51 -15.96
CA VAL A 16 21.77 -27.58 -15.65
C VAL A 16 22.31 -26.15 -15.78
N PRO A 17 21.74 -25.29 -16.64
CA PRO A 17 22.15 -23.90 -16.70
C PRO A 17 21.74 -23.21 -15.39
N SER A 18 22.74 -22.78 -14.63
CA SER A 18 22.62 -21.75 -13.62
C SER A 18 21.89 -20.56 -14.22
N CYS A 19 20.63 -20.38 -13.84
CA CYS A 19 19.83 -19.22 -14.22
C CYS A 19 20.33 -18.02 -13.41
N SER A 20 21.49 -17.50 -13.79
CA SER A 20 22.01 -16.20 -13.37
C SER A 20 21.16 -15.11 -14.02
N CYS A 21 19.94 -14.91 -13.50
CA CYS A 21 19.10 -13.83 -13.97
C CYS A 21 19.54 -12.53 -13.28
N SER A 22 20.44 -11.80 -13.94
CA SER A 22 20.80 -10.42 -13.64
C SER A 22 19.60 -9.44 -13.67
N GLY A 23 18.39 -9.93 -13.96
CA GLY A 23 17.12 -9.19 -13.84
C GLY A 23 16.45 -9.22 -12.45
N CYS A 24 16.92 -10.07 -11.51
CA CYS A 24 16.28 -10.20 -10.20
C CYS A 24 16.64 -9.04 -9.22
N HIS A 25 17.76 -8.35 -9.46
CA HIS A 25 18.16 -7.20 -8.65
C HIS A 25 17.38 -5.92 -8.97
N LEU A 26 16.94 -5.74 -10.23
CA LEU A 26 16.18 -4.55 -10.65
C LEU A 26 14.72 -4.60 -10.15
N LEU A 27 14.09 -5.78 -10.13
CA LEU A 27 12.75 -5.94 -9.55
C LEU A 27 12.72 -5.82 -8.01
N LYS A 28 13.81 -6.16 -7.32
CA LYS A 28 13.94 -5.94 -5.87
C LYS A 28 14.12 -4.46 -5.53
N ALA A 29 14.85 -3.70 -6.35
CA ALA A 29 15.01 -2.26 -6.19
C ALA A 29 13.69 -1.50 -6.44
N VAL A 30 12.88 -1.92 -7.43
CA VAL A 30 11.56 -1.31 -7.71
C VAL A 30 10.51 -1.67 -6.65
N ARG A 31 10.67 -2.81 -5.96
CA ARG A 31 9.82 -3.17 -4.80
C ARG A 31 10.20 -2.40 -3.54
N SER A 32 11.47 -2.07 -3.33
CA SER A 32 11.94 -1.34 -2.14
C SER A 32 11.42 0.11 -2.09
N SER A 33 11.29 0.80 -3.23
CA SER A 33 10.65 2.13 -3.28
C SER A 33 9.11 2.10 -3.13
N ARG A 34 8.46 0.93 -3.23
CA ARG A 34 7.01 0.78 -3.02
C ARG A 34 6.61 0.50 -1.57
N SER A 35 7.52 0.02 -0.72
CA SER A 35 7.18 -0.38 0.65
C SER A 35 6.89 0.78 1.61
N VAL A 36 7.38 2.00 1.35
CA VAL A 36 7.10 3.16 2.22
C VAL A 36 5.89 3.96 1.72
N MET A 37 5.60 3.86 0.42
CA MET A 37 4.38 4.34 -0.22
C MET A 37 3.16 3.48 0.17
N PHE A 38 3.35 2.41 0.96
CA PHE A 38 2.34 1.40 1.20
C PHE A 38 1.39 1.75 2.34
N TYR A 39 1.80 2.41 3.42
CA TYR A 39 1.01 2.38 4.67
C TYR A 39 -0.12 3.42 4.82
N CYS A 40 0.02 4.66 4.34
CA CYS A 40 -1.12 5.61 4.35
C CYS A 40 -1.97 5.49 3.08
N ILE A 41 -1.35 5.06 1.98
CA ILE A 41 -2.10 4.57 0.83
C ILE A 41 -2.82 3.27 1.23
N LEU A 42 -2.35 2.43 2.15
CA LEU A 42 -3.00 1.16 2.50
C LEU A 42 -4.41 1.33 3.02
N GLU A 43 -4.64 2.22 3.98
CA GLU A 43 -5.97 2.37 4.57
C GLU A 43 -6.94 2.92 3.54
N LEU A 44 -6.58 4.01 2.85
CA LEU A 44 -7.43 4.59 1.82
C LEU A 44 -7.62 3.68 0.61
N HIS A 45 -6.57 2.96 0.19
CA HIS A 45 -6.60 2.02 -0.93
C HIS A 45 -7.37 0.75 -0.59
N THR A 46 -7.17 0.16 0.59
CA THR A 46 -7.95 -1.00 1.04
C THR A 46 -9.42 -0.62 1.16
N LEU A 47 -9.68 0.56 1.70
CA LEU A 47 -11.03 1.11 1.83
C LEU A 47 -11.64 1.36 0.45
N TRP A 48 -10.92 1.96 -0.50
CA TRP A 48 -11.34 2.08 -1.90
C TRP A 48 -11.61 0.73 -2.56
N GLN A 49 -10.73 -0.26 -2.39
CA GLN A 49 -10.92 -1.57 -2.99
C GLN A 49 -12.19 -2.25 -2.46
N ASN A 50 -12.42 -2.19 -1.15
CA ASN A 50 -13.61 -2.77 -0.54
C ASN A 50 -14.89 -2.05 -0.98
N GLU A 51 -14.85 -0.72 -1.03
CA GLU A 51 -15.97 0.13 -1.46
C GLU A 51 -16.27 0.00 -2.95
N GLU A 52 -15.24 -0.05 -3.79
CA GLU A 52 -15.38 -0.26 -5.23
C GLU A 52 -15.92 -1.66 -5.53
N ARG A 53 -15.46 -2.69 -4.79
CA ARG A 53 -16.03 -4.03 -4.87
C ARG A 53 -17.51 -4.03 -4.48
N ALA A 54 -17.88 -3.37 -3.38
CA ALA A 54 -19.27 -3.25 -2.94
C ALA A 54 -20.14 -2.48 -3.96
N ALA A 55 -19.66 -1.35 -4.47
CA ALA A 55 -20.30 -0.53 -5.50
C ALA A 55 -20.55 -1.31 -6.79
N THR A 56 -19.55 -2.09 -7.24
CA THR A 56 -19.64 -2.86 -8.48
C THR A 56 -20.55 -4.08 -8.32
N THR A 57 -20.45 -4.79 -7.20
CA THR A 57 -21.23 -6.01 -6.93
C THR A 57 -22.71 -5.70 -6.75
N SER A 58 -23.03 -4.53 -6.17
CA SER A 58 -24.42 -4.08 -5.97
C SER A 58 -25.02 -3.34 -7.17
N GLY A 59 -24.20 -2.96 -8.16
CA GLY A 59 -24.62 -2.10 -9.28
C GLY A 59 -24.89 -0.64 -8.89
N LYS A 60 -24.66 -0.25 -7.64
CA LYS A 60 -24.98 1.08 -7.08
C LYS A 60 -23.74 1.96 -6.99
N ILE A 61 -23.16 2.29 -8.15
CA ILE A 61 -21.88 3.01 -8.24
C ILE A 61 -21.96 4.43 -7.65
N TYR A 62 -23.13 5.06 -7.71
CA TYR A 62 -23.35 6.41 -7.19
C TYR A 62 -23.78 6.43 -5.72
N ASP A 63 -24.39 5.35 -5.22
CA ASP A 63 -24.90 5.32 -3.86
C ASP A 63 -23.83 4.91 -2.83
N ILE A 64 -22.74 4.30 -3.30
CA ILE A 64 -21.63 3.86 -2.45
C ILE A 64 -20.45 4.80 -2.68
N TRP A 65 -20.01 5.46 -1.60
CA TRP A 65 -18.82 6.31 -1.64
C TRP A 65 -17.58 5.49 -1.98
N HIS A 66 -16.74 5.97 -2.91
CA HIS A 66 -15.52 5.30 -3.36
C HIS A 66 -14.55 6.32 -3.99
N ARG A 67 -13.43 5.86 -4.59
CA ARG A 67 -12.38 6.72 -5.20
C ARG A 67 -12.86 7.90 -6.04
N ARG A 68 -13.97 7.76 -6.77
CA ARG A 68 -14.53 8.83 -7.61
C ARG A 68 -15.06 9.99 -6.78
N HIS A 69 -15.73 9.68 -5.68
CA HIS A 69 -16.24 10.69 -4.75
C HIS A 69 -15.10 11.42 -4.07
N ASP A 70 -14.04 10.71 -3.69
CA ASP A 70 -12.86 11.33 -3.09
C ASP A 70 -12.13 12.28 -4.05
N TYR A 71 -12.06 11.95 -5.35
CA TYR A 71 -11.56 12.86 -6.38
C TYR A 71 -12.39 14.16 -6.45
N TRP A 72 -13.72 14.03 -6.54
CA TRP A 72 -14.61 15.19 -6.61
C TRP A 72 -14.59 16.01 -5.31
N LEU A 73 -14.41 15.35 -4.17
CA LEU A 73 -14.26 16.01 -2.87
C LEU A 73 -12.98 16.86 -2.86
N LEU A 74 -11.84 16.30 -3.30
CA LEU A 74 -10.60 17.06 -3.42
C LEU A 74 -10.73 18.24 -4.39
N ALA A 75 -11.34 18.03 -5.55
CA ALA A 75 -11.57 19.10 -6.52
C ALA A 75 -12.47 20.21 -5.94
N GLY A 76 -13.50 19.84 -5.18
CA GLY A 76 -14.38 20.77 -4.48
C GLY A 76 -13.61 21.63 -3.47
N ILE A 77 -12.73 21.02 -2.69
CA ILE A 77 -11.93 21.70 -1.68
C ILE A 77 -10.90 22.63 -2.32
N VAL A 78 -10.27 22.21 -3.42
CA VAL A 78 -9.36 23.06 -4.19
C VAL A 78 -10.09 24.26 -4.79
N THR A 79 -11.37 24.11 -5.16
CA THR A 79 -12.16 25.18 -5.79
C THR A 79 -12.78 26.14 -4.78
N HIS A 80 -13.38 25.63 -3.71
CA HIS A 80 -14.18 26.39 -2.75
C HIS A 80 -13.43 26.70 -1.45
N GLY A 81 -12.35 25.97 -1.16
CA GLY A 81 -11.57 26.08 0.06
C GLY A 81 -11.86 25.01 1.10
N TYR A 82 -10.97 24.91 2.08
CA TYR A 82 -11.07 23.95 3.18
C TYR A 82 -12.25 24.26 4.11
N ALA A 83 -12.93 23.21 4.59
CA ALA A 83 -14.09 23.28 5.48
C ALA A 83 -15.33 24.03 4.94
N ARG A 84 -15.36 24.38 3.64
CA ARG A 84 -16.50 25.01 2.95
C ARG A 84 -17.47 23.95 2.40
N TRP A 85 -17.90 23.02 3.26
CA TRP A 85 -18.70 21.86 2.84
C TRP A 85 -20.02 22.24 2.18
N GLN A 86 -20.69 23.27 2.69
CA GLN A 86 -21.97 23.74 2.15
C GLN A 86 -21.81 24.27 0.72
N ASP A 87 -20.78 25.07 0.45
CA ASP A 87 -20.55 25.62 -0.89
C ASP A 87 -20.20 24.52 -1.90
N ILE A 88 -19.37 23.57 -1.50
CA ILE A 88 -19.04 22.40 -2.32
C ILE A 88 -20.30 21.60 -2.64
N GLN A 89 -21.16 21.35 -1.64
CA GLN A 89 -22.37 20.54 -1.83
C GLN A 89 -23.45 21.23 -2.65
N ASN A 90 -23.53 22.56 -2.59
CA ASN A 90 -24.51 23.37 -3.32
C ASN A 90 -24.08 23.61 -4.78
N ASP A 91 -22.83 23.39 -5.12
CA ASP A 91 -22.32 23.52 -6.48
C ASP A 91 -22.70 22.28 -7.32
N SER A 92 -23.39 22.54 -8.43
CA SER A 92 -23.91 21.52 -9.35
C SER A 92 -22.82 20.60 -9.91
N ARG A 93 -21.57 21.08 -10.00
CA ARG A 93 -20.43 20.27 -10.47
C ARG A 93 -20.05 19.15 -9.51
N TYR A 94 -20.38 19.29 -8.22
CA TYR A 94 -20.03 18.35 -7.16
C TYR A 94 -21.25 17.57 -6.62
N LEU A 95 -22.36 17.57 -7.35
CA LEU A 95 -23.60 16.86 -6.99
C LEU A 95 -23.38 15.38 -6.63
N ILE A 96 -22.39 14.75 -7.26
CA ILE A 96 -22.00 13.35 -6.98
C ILE A 96 -21.69 13.11 -5.49
N LEU A 97 -21.18 14.10 -4.76
CA LEU A 97 -20.87 13.98 -3.33
C LEU A 97 -22.12 13.83 -2.46
N ASN A 98 -23.29 14.18 -3.01
CA ASN A 98 -24.57 14.08 -2.31
C ASN A 98 -25.26 12.73 -2.54
N GLU A 99 -24.89 11.99 -3.61
CA GLU A 99 -25.54 10.73 -4.01
C GLU A 99 -25.54 9.68 -2.91
N PRO A 100 -24.43 9.39 -2.20
CA PRO A 100 -24.40 8.36 -1.15
C PRO A 100 -25.29 8.65 0.06
N PHE A 101 -25.77 9.90 0.19
CA PHE A 101 -26.54 10.36 1.34
C PHE A 101 -28.03 10.54 1.03
N LYS A 102 -28.47 10.36 -0.23
CA LYS A 102 -29.86 10.66 -0.62
C LYS A 102 -30.91 9.87 0.17
N SER A 103 -30.63 8.62 0.51
CA SER A 103 -31.53 7.76 1.28
C SER A 103 -31.66 8.15 2.75
N GLU A 104 -30.77 9.00 3.27
CA GLU A 104 -30.70 9.34 4.69
C GLU A 104 -31.27 10.73 5.03
N ILE A 105 -31.77 11.46 4.02
CA ILE A 105 -32.23 12.86 4.16
C ILE A 105 -33.33 13.01 5.23
N HIS A 106 -34.17 12.00 5.42
CA HIS A 106 -35.28 12.04 6.37
C HIS A 106 -34.88 11.86 7.84
N LYS A 107 -33.59 11.61 8.13
CA LYS A 107 -33.10 11.48 9.50
C LYS A 107 -32.84 12.87 10.11
N GLY A 108 -33.31 13.11 11.33
CA GLY A 108 -33.13 14.40 12.02
C GLY A 108 -31.68 14.88 12.14
N ASN A 109 -30.71 13.95 12.19
CA ASN A 109 -29.28 14.24 12.29
C ASN A 109 -28.52 14.09 10.95
N TYR A 110 -29.23 14.12 9.82
CA TYR A 110 -28.68 13.90 8.48
C TYR A 110 -27.44 14.75 8.19
N LEU A 111 -27.54 16.07 8.41
CA LEU A 111 -26.49 17.01 8.06
C LEU A 111 -25.23 16.79 8.90
N GLU A 112 -25.39 16.44 10.17
CA GLU A 112 -24.29 16.15 11.08
C GLU A 112 -23.56 14.87 10.69
N MET A 113 -24.30 13.78 10.41
CA MET A 113 -23.72 12.51 9.96
C MET A 113 -22.93 12.68 8.66
N LYS A 114 -23.51 13.40 7.69
CA LYS A 114 -22.86 13.69 6.41
C LYS A 114 -21.58 14.52 6.59
N ASN A 115 -21.63 15.60 7.37
CA ASN A 115 -20.46 16.45 7.61
C ASN A 115 -19.35 15.70 8.37
N LYS A 116 -19.71 14.86 9.34
CA LYS A 116 -18.77 14.01 10.06
C LYS A 116 -18.09 13.00 9.13
N PHE A 117 -18.85 12.40 8.21
CA PHE A 117 -18.29 11.50 7.21
C PHE A 117 -17.31 12.22 6.28
N LEU A 118 -17.71 13.36 5.72
CA LEU A 118 -16.87 14.16 4.81
C LEU A 118 -15.59 14.64 5.49
N ALA A 119 -15.68 15.10 6.74
CA ALA A 119 -14.51 15.49 7.52
C ALA A 119 -13.55 14.31 7.73
N ARG A 120 -14.07 13.10 7.99
CA ARG A 120 -13.25 11.88 8.12
C ARG A 120 -12.59 11.52 6.79
N ARG A 121 -13.33 11.57 5.68
CA ARG A 121 -12.79 11.30 4.34
C ARG A 121 -11.68 12.27 3.98
N PHE A 122 -11.91 13.56 4.22
CA PHE A 122 -10.91 14.55 3.92
C PHE A 122 -9.64 14.35 4.73
N LYS A 123 -9.73 14.01 6.02
CA LYS A 123 -8.53 13.72 6.83
C LYS A 123 -7.68 12.59 6.25
N LEU A 124 -8.31 11.53 5.72
CA LEU A 124 -7.58 10.45 5.05
C LEU A 124 -6.90 10.94 3.76
N LEU A 125 -7.60 11.74 2.96
CA LEU A 125 -7.06 12.32 1.73
C LEU A 125 -5.94 13.32 2.00
N GLU A 126 -6.08 14.13 3.05
CA GLU A 126 -5.06 15.07 3.54
C GLU A 126 -3.76 14.33 3.90
N GLN A 127 -3.88 13.26 4.68
CA GLN A 127 -2.73 12.41 5.04
C GLN A 127 -2.07 11.79 3.79
N ALA A 128 -2.88 11.31 2.84
CA ALA A 128 -2.37 10.76 1.59
C ALA A 128 -1.60 11.82 0.77
N LEU A 129 -2.12 13.04 0.65
CA LEU A 129 -1.46 14.15 -0.05
C LEU A 129 -0.16 14.57 0.64
N VAL A 130 -0.16 14.67 1.97
CA VAL A 130 1.03 15.00 2.75
C VAL A 130 2.12 13.96 2.48
N ILE A 131 1.78 12.67 2.50
CA ILE A 131 2.75 11.60 2.27
C ILE A 131 3.23 11.57 0.82
N GLU A 132 2.36 11.78 -0.15
CA GLU A 132 2.76 11.89 -1.55
C GLU A 132 3.79 13.00 -1.75
N GLU A 133 3.54 14.18 -1.18
CA GLU A 133 4.47 15.31 -1.25
C GLU A 133 5.79 15.02 -0.50
N GLN A 134 5.72 14.38 0.67
CA GLN A 134 6.91 13.97 1.42
C GLN A 134 7.77 13.00 0.63
N LEU A 135 7.16 12.00 -0.03
CA LEU A 135 7.87 11.05 -0.89
C LEU A 135 8.47 11.73 -2.11
N ARG A 136 7.74 12.67 -2.73
CA ARG A 136 8.25 13.47 -3.86
C ARG A 136 9.46 14.30 -3.44
N ARG A 137 9.41 14.93 -2.25
CA ARG A 137 10.52 15.71 -1.70
C ARG A 137 11.72 14.84 -1.32
N ALA A 138 11.48 13.67 -0.73
CA ALA A 138 12.52 12.70 -0.40
C ALA A 138 13.27 12.24 -1.67
N ALA A 139 12.52 11.97 -2.75
CA ALA A 139 13.10 11.64 -4.05
C ALA A 139 13.90 12.81 -4.64
N TYR A 140 13.39 14.04 -4.56
CA TYR A 140 14.12 15.23 -5.02
C TYR A 140 15.44 15.44 -4.26
N LEU A 141 15.48 15.13 -2.97
CA LEU A 141 16.67 15.20 -2.13
C LEU A 141 17.57 13.95 -2.26
N ASN A 142 17.22 13.00 -3.15
CA ASN A 142 17.90 11.70 -3.30
C ASN A 142 18.11 10.96 -1.98
N MET A 143 17.12 11.04 -1.09
CA MET A 143 17.19 10.35 0.19
C MET A 143 17.11 8.84 -0.02
N THR A 144 18.18 8.14 0.35
CA THR A 144 18.23 6.69 0.36
C THR A 144 17.96 6.16 1.76
N GLN A 145 17.19 5.08 1.86
CA GLN A 145 17.09 4.36 3.13
C GLN A 145 18.34 3.53 3.35
N ASP A 146 18.83 3.52 4.59
CA ASP A 146 19.92 2.65 5.00
C ASP A 146 19.43 1.19 5.06
N PRO A 147 19.96 0.26 4.24
CA PRO A 147 19.55 -1.14 4.26
C PRO A 147 19.84 -1.83 5.60
N SER A 148 20.80 -1.32 6.37
CA SER A 148 21.15 -1.85 7.69
C SER A 148 20.23 -1.32 8.80
N HIS A 149 19.28 -0.44 8.47
CA HIS A 149 18.32 0.08 9.43
C HIS A 149 17.44 -1.07 9.98
N PRO A 150 17.27 -1.21 11.30
CA PRO A 150 16.52 -2.34 11.89
C PRO A 150 15.08 -2.50 11.37
N ALA A 151 14.40 -1.40 11.02
CA ALA A 151 13.09 -1.49 10.39
C ALA A 151 13.12 -2.11 8.99
N MET A 152 14.23 -1.95 8.24
CA MET A 152 14.44 -2.63 6.96
C MET A 152 14.73 -4.11 7.15
N ALA A 153 15.51 -4.47 8.18
CA ALA A 153 15.74 -5.86 8.55
C ALA A 153 14.42 -6.57 8.94
N LEU A 154 13.59 -5.93 9.76
CA LEU A 154 12.26 -6.46 10.10
C LEU A 154 11.36 -6.62 8.86
N ASN A 155 11.34 -5.64 7.96
CA ASN A 155 10.58 -5.72 6.71
C ASN A 155 11.07 -6.86 5.79
N ALA A 156 12.38 -7.08 5.73
CA ALA A 156 12.95 -8.20 4.98
C ALA A 156 12.54 -9.55 5.57
N ARG A 157 12.58 -9.68 6.91
CA ARG A 157 12.13 -10.89 7.63
C ARG A 157 10.64 -11.14 7.43
N LEU A 158 9.81 -10.10 7.46
CA LEU A 158 8.39 -10.21 7.15
C LEU A 158 8.17 -10.77 5.74
N ALA A 159 8.86 -10.23 4.75
CA ALA A 159 8.77 -10.73 3.37
C ALA A 159 9.26 -12.19 3.23
N GLU A 160 10.26 -12.59 4.01
CA GLU A 160 10.75 -13.97 4.06
C GLU A 160 9.71 -14.92 4.68
N VAL A 161 9.08 -14.52 5.78
CA VAL A 161 7.97 -15.27 6.41
C VAL A 161 6.81 -15.44 5.43
N GLU A 162 6.38 -14.37 4.76
CA GLU A 162 5.32 -14.42 3.75
C GLU A 162 5.68 -15.37 2.61
N CYS A 163 6.91 -15.28 2.09
CA CYS A 163 7.39 -16.13 1.01
C CYS A 163 7.45 -17.61 1.40
N LEU A 164 7.97 -17.92 2.60
CA LEU A 164 8.03 -19.28 3.13
C LEU A 164 6.62 -19.86 3.31
N ALA A 165 5.69 -19.08 3.87
CA ALA A 165 4.32 -19.50 4.07
C ALA A 165 3.59 -19.76 2.73
N GLU A 166 3.72 -18.86 1.76
CA GLU A 166 3.04 -18.95 0.46
C GLU A 166 3.61 -20.08 -0.40
N SER A 167 4.94 -20.19 -0.50
CA SER A 167 5.61 -21.22 -1.31
C SER A 167 5.31 -22.63 -0.83
N HIS A 168 5.03 -22.80 0.46
CA HIS A 168 4.83 -24.11 1.10
C HIS A 168 3.40 -24.39 1.55
N GLN A 169 2.41 -23.59 1.14
CA GLN A 169 1.01 -23.75 1.56
C GLN A 169 0.39 -25.13 1.22
N HIS A 170 0.91 -25.81 0.19
CA HIS A 170 0.42 -27.11 -0.27
C HIS A 170 0.93 -28.28 0.59
N LEU A 171 2.08 -28.13 1.27
CA LEU A 171 2.72 -29.20 2.04
C LEU A 171 1.82 -29.73 3.17
N SER A 172 0.97 -28.88 3.74
CA SER A 172 0.00 -29.28 4.76
C SER A 172 -0.99 -30.34 4.23
N LYS A 173 -1.52 -30.14 3.02
CA LYS A 173 -2.46 -31.08 2.38
C LYS A 173 -1.78 -32.39 2.01
N GLU A 174 -0.57 -32.31 1.45
CA GLU A 174 0.20 -33.51 1.07
C GLU A 174 0.63 -34.33 2.29
N SER A 175 1.03 -33.66 3.38
CA SER A 175 1.37 -34.31 4.65
C SER A 175 0.16 -35.07 5.21
N LEU A 176 -1.02 -34.44 5.25
CA LEU A 176 -2.26 -35.08 5.71
C LEU A 176 -2.69 -36.27 4.84
N ALA A 177 -2.33 -36.28 3.56
CA ALA A 177 -2.53 -37.42 2.67
C ALA A 177 -1.55 -38.59 2.95
N GLY A 178 -0.70 -38.49 3.98
CA GLY A 178 0.25 -39.52 4.39
C GLY A 178 1.61 -39.44 3.69
N ASN A 179 1.91 -38.35 2.97
CA ASN A 179 3.20 -38.15 2.32
C ASN A 179 4.30 -37.87 3.37
N LYS A 180 5.07 -38.90 3.71
CA LYS A 180 6.16 -38.83 4.71
C LYS A 180 7.24 -37.77 4.35
N PRO A 181 7.75 -37.70 3.10
CA PRO A 181 8.62 -36.60 2.67
C PRO A 181 8.02 -35.21 2.88
N ALA A 182 6.75 -34.99 2.48
CA ALA A 182 6.09 -33.70 2.67
C ALA A 182 5.96 -33.34 4.15
N ASN A 183 5.68 -34.32 5.02
CA ASN A 183 5.63 -34.10 6.46
C ASN A 183 6.99 -33.67 7.03
N ALA A 184 8.09 -34.31 6.60
CA ALA A 184 9.43 -33.94 7.05
C ALA A 184 9.81 -32.52 6.59
N VAL A 185 9.45 -32.13 5.36
CA VAL A 185 9.69 -30.77 4.86
C VAL A 185 8.80 -29.76 5.60
N LEU A 186 7.53 -30.09 5.86
CA LEU A 186 6.61 -29.25 6.62
C LEU A 186 7.17 -28.93 8.02
N HIS A 187 7.68 -29.93 8.74
CA HIS A 187 8.32 -29.70 10.04
C HIS A 187 9.53 -28.77 9.95
N LYS A 188 10.37 -28.91 8.90
CA LYS A 188 11.50 -27.98 8.69
C LYS A 188 11.03 -26.55 8.42
N VAL A 189 10.01 -26.38 7.58
CA VAL A 189 9.43 -25.06 7.28
C VAL A 189 8.85 -24.44 8.54
N LEU A 190 8.13 -25.22 9.36
CA LEU A 190 7.58 -24.72 10.63
C LEU A 190 8.67 -24.28 11.61
N ASN A 191 9.76 -25.04 11.74
CA ASN A 191 10.89 -24.64 12.58
C ASN A 191 11.55 -23.35 12.06
N GLN A 192 11.73 -23.21 10.75
CA GLN A 192 12.26 -21.99 10.15
C GLN A 192 11.35 -20.78 10.39
N LEU A 193 10.03 -20.97 10.30
CA LEU A 193 9.06 -19.93 10.64
C LEU A 193 9.15 -19.54 12.12
N GLU A 194 9.31 -20.50 13.03
CA GLU A 194 9.47 -20.23 14.46
C GLU A 194 10.75 -19.42 14.75
N GLU A 195 11.88 -19.79 14.15
CA GLU A 195 13.14 -19.05 14.26
C GLU A 195 13.00 -17.60 13.76
N LEU A 196 12.42 -17.42 12.56
CA LEU A 196 12.18 -16.09 11.99
C LEU A 196 11.24 -15.25 12.85
N LEU A 197 10.17 -15.85 13.39
CA LEU A 197 9.23 -15.14 14.27
C LEU A 197 9.86 -14.74 15.61
N SER A 198 10.73 -15.59 16.17
CA SER A 198 11.51 -15.26 17.37
C SER A 198 12.42 -14.05 17.13
N ASP A 199 13.08 -14.04 15.99
CA ASP A 199 13.95 -12.97 15.53
C ASP A 199 13.19 -11.66 15.29
N MET A 200 12.04 -11.73 14.61
CA MET A 200 11.16 -10.58 14.41
C MET A 200 10.62 -10.02 15.73
N LYS A 201 10.29 -10.89 16.69
CA LYS A 201 9.88 -10.46 18.03
C LYS A 201 10.99 -9.67 18.71
N ALA A 202 12.24 -10.12 18.63
CA ALA A 202 13.37 -9.38 19.16
C ALA A 202 13.50 -7.99 18.50
N ASP A 203 13.33 -7.90 17.18
CA ASP A 203 13.35 -6.62 16.46
C ASP A 203 12.22 -5.69 16.92
N VAL A 204 10.98 -6.21 17.03
CA VAL A 204 9.81 -5.45 17.49
C VAL A 204 10.00 -4.89 18.89
N THR A 205 10.60 -5.65 19.81
CA THR A 205 10.88 -5.15 21.17
C THR A 205 11.90 -4.01 21.18
N ARG A 206 12.81 -3.97 20.19
CA ARG A 206 13.85 -2.93 20.06
C ARG A 206 13.39 -1.72 19.24
N LEU A 207 12.35 -1.87 18.41
CA LEU A 207 11.86 -0.81 17.52
C LEU A 207 11.54 0.52 18.24
N PRO A 208 10.81 0.55 19.38
CA PRO A 208 10.42 1.82 20.00
C PRO A 208 11.61 2.71 20.39
N SER A 209 12.67 2.11 20.94
CA SER A 209 13.87 2.84 21.36
C SER A 209 14.72 3.32 20.18
N MET A 210 14.61 2.66 19.02
CA MET A 210 15.26 3.06 17.79
C MET A 210 14.49 4.17 17.08
N LEU A 211 13.16 4.05 17.00
CA LEU A 211 12.29 5.06 16.37
C LEU A 211 12.36 6.41 17.07
N SER A 212 12.55 6.44 18.40
CA SER A 212 12.69 7.70 19.15
C SER A 212 13.93 8.51 18.77
N ARG A 213 14.95 7.89 18.17
CA ARG A 213 16.18 8.56 17.72
C ARG A 213 16.06 9.14 16.31
N ILE A 214 15.03 8.75 15.55
CA ILE A 214 14.83 9.22 14.19
C ILE A 214 14.20 10.61 14.24
N PRO A 215 14.82 11.64 13.64
CA PRO A 215 14.22 12.96 13.61
C PRO A 215 12.89 12.94 12.83
N PRO A 216 11.92 13.81 13.19
CA PRO A 216 10.64 13.91 12.49
C PRO A 216 10.82 14.08 10.98
N VAL A 217 9.88 13.54 10.18
CA VAL A 217 9.91 13.64 8.71
C VAL A 217 10.03 15.10 8.26
N ALA A 218 9.33 16.00 8.95
CA ALA A 218 9.38 17.42 8.67
C ALA A 218 10.79 18.03 8.78
N ALA A 219 11.57 17.60 9.78
CA ALA A 219 12.94 18.04 9.97
C ALA A 219 13.86 17.47 8.88
N ARG A 220 13.70 16.18 8.55
CA ARG A 220 14.50 15.49 7.52
C ARG A 220 14.28 16.07 6.12
N LEU A 221 13.04 16.44 5.80
CA LEU A 221 12.67 16.97 4.49
C LEU A 221 12.71 18.51 4.40
N GLN A 222 12.99 19.18 5.52
CA GLN A 222 12.92 20.65 5.65
C GLN A 222 11.56 21.19 5.17
N MET A 223 10.47 20.50 5.50
CA MET A 223 9.12 20.84 5.07
C MET A 223 8.10 20.55 6.17
N SER A 224 7.11 21.42 6.37
CA SER A 224 6.05 21.19 7.36
C SER A 224 4.74 20.83 6.70
N GLU A 225 3.92 19.99 7.35
CA GLU A 225 2.57 19.66 6.87
C GLU A 225 1.74 20.93 6.67
N ARG A 226 1.84 21.88 7.60
CA ARG A 226 1.20 23.20 7.49
C ARG A 226 1.60 23.94 6.21
N SER A 227 2.86 23.87 5.77
CA SER A 227 3.30 24.50 4.52
C SER A 227 2.74 23.81 3.28
N ILE A 228 2.54 22.49 3.32
CA ILE A 228 1.92 21.71 2.24
C ILE A 228 0.44 22.10 2.13
N LEU A 229 -0.27 22.09 3.26
CA LEU A 229 -1.70 22.40 3.33
C LEU A 229 -2.00 23.88 3.04
N SER A 230 -1.13 24.80 3.48
CA SER A 230 -1.33 26.23 3.23
C SER A 230 -1.30 26.61 1.74
N ARG A 231 -0.60 25.82 0.91
CA ARG A 231 -0.61 26.00 -0.56
C ARG A 231 -1.94 25.57 -1.17
N LEU A 232 -2.68 24.68 -0.50
CA LEU A 232 -4.01 24.25 -0.92
C LEU A 232 -5.10 25.24 -0.47
N THR A 233 -4.88 26.01 0.60
CA THR A 233 -5.89 26.94 1.15
C THR A 233 -5.89 28.32 0.48
N ASN A 234 -4.74 28.84 0.04
CA ASN A 234 -4.64 30.20 -0.50
C ASN A 234 -4.57 30.20 -2.03
N ARG A 235 -5.73 30.39 -2.67
CA ARG A 235 -5.81 30.62 -4.12
C ARG A 235 -6.63 31.85 -4.53
N GLY A 236 -6.55 32.91 -3.73
CA GLY A 236 -6.80 34.26 -4.24
C GLY A 236 -5.48 34.91 -4.65
N GLY A 237 -5.00 34.74 -5.89
CA GLY A 237 -3.84 35.52 -6.34
C GLY A 237 -3.14 35.09 -7.62
N ASP A 238 -2.40 33.97 -7.64
CA ASP A 238 -1.35 33.81 -8.65
C ASP A 238 -1.57 32.65 -9.63
N SER A 239 -1.97 33.03 -10.84
CA SER A 239 -2.23 32.18 -12.01
C SER A 239 -0.96 31.67 -12.73
N ALA A 240 0.21 31.61 -12.09
CA ALA A 240 1.47 31.36 -12.80
C ALA A 240 2.12 29.96 -12.57
N VAL A 241 1.70 29.17 -11.58
CA VAL A 241 2.44 27.93 -11.21
C VAL A 241 1.69 26.63 -11.55
N GLN A 242 0.47 26.72 -12.08
CA GLN A 242 -0.43 25.56 -12.16
C GLN A 242 -0.25 24.64 -13.39
N VAL A 243 0.58 25.03 -14.35
CA VAL A 243 0.77 24.23 -15.60
C VAL A 243 1.70 23.03 -15.39
N CYS A 244 2.45 22.97 -14.29
CA CYS A 244 3.45 21.91 -14.10
C CYS A 244 2.96 20.67 -13.31
N TYR A 245 1.79 20.70 -12.67
CA TYR A 245 1.32 19.58 -11.85
C TYR A 245 0.66 18.43 -12.62
N PHE A 246 0.39 18.58 -13.93
CA PHE A 246 -0.31 17.55 -14.72
C PHE A 246 0.37 17.19 -16.04
N ARG A 247 1.64 17.57 -16.22
CA ARG A 247 2.38 17.27 -17.46
C ARG A 247 3.70 16.55 -17.17
N ARG A 248 3.59 15.29 -16.76
CA ARG A 248 4.39 14.14 -17.25
C ARG A 248 3.99 12.86 -16.51
#